data_AF-A0A9E5VCI4-F1
#
_entry.id   AF-A0A9E5VCI4-F1
#
_cell.length_a   1.000
_cell.length_b   1.000
_cell.length_c   1.000
_cell.angle_alpha   90.00
_cell.angle_beta   90.00
_cell.angle_gamma   90.00
#
_symmetry.space_group_name_H-M   'P 1'
#
loop_
_entity.id
_entity.type
_entity.pdbx_description
1 polymer ?
#
loop_
_entity_poly.entity_id
_entity_poly.type
_entity_poly.pdbx_seq_one_letter_code
_entity_poly.pdbx_strand_id
1 'polypeptide(L)'
;MAKCKNCHRKGFIVETDVNGLCSDCAPYYYLTMQDDLKALEQALFLLARTNHPMTALARLELARNSLDRLRSYAEAGLVVLPAPIEQLEEQLRGFNDEWQPD
;
A
#
# COMPACT_ATOMS: atom_id res chain seq x y z
N MET A 1 -19.00 15.70 -14.61
CA MET A 1 -18.85 14.24 -14.82
C MET A 1 -18.10 13.69 -13.63
N ALA A 2 -18.63 12.63 -13.01
CA ALA A 2 -17.89 11.96 -11.95
C ALA A 2 -16.59 11.35 -12.52
N LYS A 3 -15.54 11.36 -11.72
CA LYS A 3 -14.24 10.77 -12.02
C LYS A 3 -13.76 10.06 -10.76
N CYS A 4 -13.42 8.77 -10.87
CA CYS A 4 -12.86 8.03 -9.75
C CYS A 4 -11.53 8.66 -9.31
N LYS A 5 -11.37 8.95 -8.01
CA LYS A 5 -10.14 9.50 -7.46
C LYS A 5 -8.96 8.56 -7.61
N ASN A 6 -9.19 7.26 -7.44
CA ASN A 6 -8.15 6.22 -7.53
C ASN A 6 -7.80 5.85 -8.99
N CYS A 7 -8.73 5.23 -9.73
CA CYS A 7 -8.44 4.69 -11.07
C CYS A 7 -8.66 5.68 -12.22
N HIS A 8 -9.10 6.90 -11.93
CA HIS A 8 -9.35 7.97 -12.91
C HIS A 8 -10.38 7.69 -14.01
N ARG A 9 -11.10 6.56 -13.96
CA ARG A 9 -12.23 6.27 -14.84
C ARG A 9 -13.26 7.41 -14.76
N LYS A 10 -13.76 7.83 -15.92
CA LYS A 10 -14.74 8.89 -16.12
C LYS A 10 -15.67 8.51 -17.28
N GLY A 11 -16.90 8.99 -17.27
CA GLY A 11 -17.88 8.68 -18.31
C GLY A 11 -19.28 9.15 -17.91
N PHE A 12 -20.23 9.11 -18.85
CA PHE A 12 -21.62 9.47 -18.58
C PHE A 12 -22.29 8.54 -17.57
N ILE A 13 -21.87 7.28 -17.54
CA ILE A 13 -22.38 6.22 -16.64
C ILE A 13 -21.48 5.98 -15.42
N VAL A 14 -20.39 6.73 -15.27
CA VAL A 14 -19.48 6.55 -14.14
C VAL A 14 -20.03 7.34 -12.96
N GLU A 15 -20.50 6.60 -11.95
CA GLU A 15 -20.88 7.13 -10.65
C GLU A 15 -19.76 6.92 -9.64
N THR A 16 -19.67 7.82 -8.66
CA THR A 16 -18.72 7.72 -7.56
C THR A 16 -19.44 7.84 -6.22
N ASP A 17 -18.96 7.14 -5.22
CA ASP A 17 -19.45 7.24 -3.85
C ASP A 17 -19.03 8.57 -3.16
N VAL A 18 -19.33 8.68 -1.85
CA VAL A 18 -18.99 9.84 -1.01
C VAL A 18 -17.49 10.13 -0.92
N ASN A 19 -16.64 9.11 -1.13
CA ASN A 19 -15.18 9.26 -1.14
C ASN A 19 -14.64 9.57 -2.54
N GLY A 20 -15.49 9.52 -3.57
CA GLY A 20 -15.11 9.74 -4.97
C GLY A 20 -14.60 8.48 -5.66
N LEU A 21 -15.00 7.29 -5.20
CA LEU A 21 -14.60 6.00 -5.75
C LEU A 21 -15.69 5.39 -6.64
N CYS A 22 -15.30 4.81 -7.78
CA CYS A 22 -16.23 4.00 -8.58
C CYS A 22 -16.49 2.64 -7.93
N SER A 23 -17.50 1.92 -8.44
CA SER A 23 -17.91 0.59 -7.97
C SER A 23 -16.78 -0.44 -7.90
N ASP A 24 -15.73 -0.28 -8.71
CA ASP A 24 -14.59 -1.20 -8.74
C ASP A 24 -13.52 -0.85 -7.69
N CYS A 25 -13.40 0.42 -7.31
CA CYS A 25 -12.38 0.87 -6.36
C CYS A 25 -12.90 0.95 -4.92
N ALA A 26 -14.20 1.15 -4.74
CA ALA A 26 -14.84 1.25 -3.43
C ALA A 26 -14.69 -0.03 -2.57
N PRO A 27 -14.86 -1.27 -3.10
CA PRO A 27 -14.81 -2.47 -2.28
C PRO A 27 -13.48 -2.64 -1.55
N TYR A 28 -12.35 -2.48 -2.24
CA TYR A 28 -11.03 -2.55 -1.60
C TYR A 28 -10.86 -1.49 -0.51
N TYR A 29 -11.26 -0.24 -0.79
CA TYR A 29 -11.15 0.88 0.16
C TYR A 29 -11.89 0.59 1.47
N TYR A 30 -13.12 0.08 1.40
CA TYR A 30 -13.92 -0.16 2.61
C TYR A 30 -13.62 -1.48 3.32
N LEU A 31 -13.21 -2.52 2.59
CA LEU A 31 -13.19 -3.89 3.13
C LEU A 31 -11.79 -4.44 3.39
N THR A 32 -10.76 -3.93 2.70
CA THR A 32 -9.42 -4.58 2.70
C THR A 32 -8.30 -3.61 3.05
N MET A 33 -8.42 -2.35 2.64
CA MET A 33 -7.34 -1.37 2.71
C MET A 33 -6.81 -1.16 4.14
N GLN A 34 -7.67 -1.18 5.15
CA GLN A 34 -7.25 -1.01 6.54
C GLN A 34 -6.39 -2.18 7.04
N ASP A 35 -6.68 -3.40 6.60
CA ASP A 35 -5.89 -4.57 6.98
C ASP A 35 -4.56 -4.60 6.25
N ASP A 36 -4.51 -4.15 5.00
CA ASP A 36 -3.25 -3.96 4.28
C ASP A 36 -2.37 -2.88 4.91
N LEU A 37 -2.96 -1.79 5.41
CA LEU A 37 -2.22 -0.75 6.15
C LEU A 37 -1.62 -1.33 7.43
N LYS A 38 -2.41 -2.07 8.23
CA LYS A 38 -1.89 -2.74 9.44
C LYS A 38 -0.80 -3.75 9.10
N ALA A 39 -0.97 -4.52 8.02
CA ALA A 39 0.03 -5.50 7.58
C ALA A 39 1.34 -4.82 7.20
N LEU A 40 1.29 -3.68 6.49
CA LEU A 40 2.45 -2.86 6.16
C LEU A 40 3.17 -2.38 7.43
N GLU A 41 2.45 -1.75 8.36
CA GLU A 41 3.02 -1.25 9.61
C GLU A 41 3.68 -2.36 10.44
N GLN A 42 3.03 -3.51 10.56
CA GLN A 42 3.56 -4.66 11.28
C GLN A 42 4.80 -5.24 10.59
N ALA A 43 4.79 -5.34 9.26
CA ALA A 43 5.93 -5.84 8.51
C ALA A 43 7.15 -4.93 8.68
N LEU A 44 6.98 -3.61 8.57
CA LEU A 44 8.05 -2.62 8.80
C LEU A 44 8.60 -2.70 10.23
N PHE A 45 7.73 -2.80 11.23
CA PHE A 45 8.12 -2.95 12.63
C PHE A 45 8.97 -4.20 12.88
N LEU A 46 8.63 -5.31 12.24
CA LEU A 46 9.33 -6.60 12.38
C LEU A 46 10.65 -6.62 11.60
N LEU A 47 10.68 -6.05 10.39
CA LEU A 47 11.90 -5.91 9.59
C LEU A 47 12.99 -5.15 10.36
N ALA A 48 12.61 -4.06 11.05
CA ALA A 48 13.54 -3.27 11.85
C ALA A 48 14.10 -3.98 13.09
N ARG A 49 13.62 -5.19 13.43
CA ARG A 49 13.96 -5.90 14.68
C ARG A 49 14.42 -7.34 14.49
N THR A 50 14.19 -7.92 13.31
CA THR A 50 14.44 -9.34 13.10
C THR A 50 15.91 -9.60 12.79
N ASN A 51 16.45 -10.67 13.36
CA ASN A 51 17.79 -11.19 13.02
C ASN A 51 17.70 -12.49 12.21
N HIS A 52 16.50 -12.87 11.75
CA HIS A 52 16.24 -14.13 11.08
C HIS A 52 15.99 -13.90 9.58
N PRO A 53 16.92 -14.29 8.69
CA PRO A 53 16.84 -13.98 7.26
C PRO A 53 15.53 -14.43 6.60
N MET A 54 15.09 -15.66 6.86
CA MET A 54 13.84 -16.18 6.27
C MET A 54 12.60 -15.39 6.71
N THR A 55 12.57 -14.97 7.97
CA THR A 55 11.49 -14.12 8.48
C THR A 55 11.57 -12.75 7.84
N ALA A 56 12.77 -12.17 7.70
CA ALA A 56 12.97 -10.88 7.06
C ALA A 56 12.46 -10.89 5.61
N LEU A 57 12.83 -11.88 4.81
CA LEU A 57 12.38 -12.01 3.41
C LEU A 57 10.85 -12.09 3.29
N ALA A 58 10.20 -12.92 4.11
CA ALA A 58 8.74 -13.04 4.11
C ALA A 58 8.05 -11.72 4.52
N ARG A 59 8.63 -10.97 5.46
CA ARG A 59 8.09 -9.65 5.85
C ARG A 59 8.34 -8.59 4.79
N LEU A 60 9.48 -8.65 4.10
CA LEU A 60 9.81 -7.74 3.02
C LEU A 60 8.84 -7.90 1.84
N GLU A 61 8.52 -9.14 1.48
CA GLU A 61 7.51 -9.44 0.46
C GLU A 61 6.12 -8.95 0.88
N LEU A 62 5.72 -9.20 2.14
CA LEU A 62 4.45 -8.71 2.68
C LEU A 62 4.37 -7.18 2.62
N ALA A 63 5.42 -6.48 3.07
CA ALA A 63 5.47 -5.03 3.07
C ALA A 63 5.38 -4.45 1.64
N ARG A 64 6.12 -5.03 0.68
CA ARG A 64 6.07 -4.62 -0.74
C ARG A 64 4.67 -4.80 -1.31
N ASN A 65 4.05 -5.95 -1.09
CA ASN A 65 2.73 -6.26 -1.62
C ASN A 65 1.64 -5.36 -1.01
N SER A 66 1.71 -5.08 0.29
CA SER A 66 0.79 -4.14 0.95
C SER A 66 0.99 -2.71 0.46
N LEU A 67 2.24 -2.24 0.34
CA LEU A 67 2.54 -0.90 -0.16
C LEU A 67 2.06 -0.72 -1.60
N ASP A 68 2.24 -1.72 -2.47
CA ASP A 68 1.80 -1.67 -3.87
C ASP A 68 0.28 -1.50 -3.99
N ARG A 69 -0.49 -2.26 -3.18
CA ARG A 69 -1.96 -2.12 -3.13
C ARG A 69 -2.42 -0.78 -2.54
N LEU A 70 -1.66 -0.21 -1.61
CA LEU A 70 -1.98 1.06 -0.95
C LEU A 70 -1.58 2.28 -1.80
N ARG A 71 -0.58 2.15 -2.67
CA ARG A 71 0.06 3.26 -3.40
C ARG A 71 -0.93 4.19 -4.07
N SER A 72 -1.78 3.67 -4.96
CA SER A 72 -2.69 4.51 -5.76
C SER A 72 -3.73 5.22 -4.90
N TYR A 73 -4.11 4.60 -3.78
CA TYR A 73 -5.03 5.20 -2.81
C TYR A 73 -4.33 6.27 -1.97
N ALA A 74 -3.06 6.07 -1.60
CA ALA A 74 -2.26 7.06 -0.90
C ALA A 74 -2.02 8.30 -1.78
N GLU A 75 -1.65 8.11 -3.05
CA GLU A 75 -1.51 9.17 -4.05
C GLU A 75 -2.82 9.94 -4.28
N ALA A 76 -3.96 9.26 -4.17
CA ALA A 76 -5.29 9.87 -4.23
C ALA A 76 -5.73 10.58 -2.92
N GLY A 77 -4.91 10.57 -1.88
CA GLY A 77 -5.21 11.14 -0.56
C GLY A 77 -6.29 10.38 0.21
N LEU A 78 -6.49 9.10 -0.10
CA LEU A 78 -7.51 8.23 0.49
C LEU A 78 -7.00 7.41 1.68
N VAL A 79 -5.68 7.28 1.81
CA VAL A 79 -5.04 6.64 2.97
C VAL A 79 -3.77 7.40 3.33
N VAL A 80 -3.51 7.50 4.62
CA VAL A 80 -2.26 8.08 5.14
C VAL A 80 -1.32 6.93 5.48
N LEU A 81 -0.18 6.90 4.82
CA LEU A 81 0.87 5.91 5.07
C LEU A 81 1.70 6.30 6.30
N PRO A 82 2.38 5.33 6.95
CA PRO A 82 3.24 5.61 8.11
C PRO A 82 4.45 6.50 7.79
N ALA A 83 4.84 6.59 6.52
CA ALA A 83 5.84 7.53 6.00
C ALA A 83 5.54 7.80 4.50
N PRO A 84 6.15 8.84 3.89
CA PRO A 84 6.04 9.07 2.44
C PRO A 84 6.42 7.84 1.62
N ILE A 85 5.77 7.64 0.46
CA ILE A 85 5.95 6.46 -0.40
C ILE A 85 7.43 6.26 -0.75
N GLU A 86 8.11 7.33 -1.13
CA GLU A 86 9.51 7.29 -1.54
C GLU A 86 10.43 6.84 -0.40
N GLN A 87 10.14 7.28 0.83
CA GLN A 87 10.89 6.85 2.02
C GLN A 87 10.63 5.38 2.35
N LEU A 88 9.39 4.92 2.22
CA LEU A 88 9.04 3.51 2.42
C LEU A 88 9.72 2.61 1.39
N GLU A 89 9.75 3.01 0.13
CA GLU A 89 10.46 2.28 -0.93
C GLU A 89 11.96 2.21 -0.67
N GLU A 90 12.57 3.33 -0.28
CA GLU A 90 13.98 3.38 0.06
C GLU A 90 14.31 2.49 1.25
N GLN A 91 13.49 2.53 2.30
CA GLN A 91 13.62 1.67 3.47
C GLN A 91 13.50 0.17 3.08
N LEU A 92 12.53 -0.19 2.23
CA LEU A 92 12.36 -1.56 1.75
C LEU A 92 13.49 -2.01 0.81
N ARG A 93 14.10 -1.11 0.04
CA ARG A 93 15.33 -1.40 -0.72
C ARG A 93 16.49 -1.66 0.22
N GLY A 94 16.71 -0.82 1.23
CA GLY A 94 17.77 -1.02 2.22
C GLY A 94 17.68 -2.37 2.93
N PHE A 95 16.48 -2.79 3.34
CA PHE A 95 16.30 -4.14 3.88
C PHE A 95 16.57 -5.23 2.85
N ASN A 96 16.18 -5.05 1.59
CA ASN A 96 16.44 -6.05 0.55
C ASN A 96 17.94 -6.29 0.38
N ASP A 97 18.73 -5.21 0.33
CA ASP A 97 20.19 -5.29 0.13
C ASP A 97 20.89 -5.93 1.34
N GLU A 98 20.35 -5.73 2.56
CA GLU A 98 20.84 -6.38 3.78
C GLU A 98 20.61 -7.91 3.77
N TRP A 99 19.42 -8.35 3.32
CA TRP A 99 18.99 -9.75 3.42
C TRP A 99 19.17 -10.57 2.12
N GLN A 100 19.47 -9.91 1.01
CA GLN A 100 19.85 -10.50 -0.28
C GLN A 100 21.08 -9.78 -0.84
N PRO A 101 22.26 -9.92 -0.21
CA PRO A 101 23.50 -9.50 -0.85
C PRO A 101 23.73 -10.39 -2.09
N ASP A 102 24.02 -9.76 -3.23
CA ASP A 102 24.33 -10.42 -4.51
C ASP A 102 25.33 -11.59 -4.38
#